data_AF-A0A0R3QB75-F1
#
_entry.id   AF-A0A0R3QB75-F1
#
_cell.length_a   1.000
_cell.length_b   1.000
_cell.length_c   1.000
_cell.angle_alpha   90.00
_cell.angle_beta   90.00
_cell.angle_gamma   90.00
#
_symmetry.space_group_name_H-M   'P 1'
#
loop_
_entity.id
_entity.type
_entity.pdbx_description
1 polymer ?
#
loop_
_entity_poly.entity_id
_entity_poly.type
_entity_poly.pdbx_seq_one_letter_code
_entity_poly.pdbx_strand_id
1 'polypeptide(L)'
;MLILLSLPFAFATSSAFILDTVTNTRKTISYRDRKICNRGAFEYLKYRLKKRYEVILVLNEHKWYTGTLSWSFRDPFHLFKNDRKFVIVKNVLQQAFEKWSNSSRGALLFKDLSPSDRTTGTTDANFDVLFAKYAHGDKESFDGFGGIVAHSGYPIEGIIHFDGSEYWSIDGRNGLDLRYVALHEIGHALG
;
A
#
# COMPACT_ATOMS: atom_id res chain seq x y z
N MET A 1 -8.48 -47.89 -1.48
CA MET A 1 -8.04 -47.79 -0.08
C MET A 1 -6.66 -47.14 -0.09
N LEU A 2 -6.57 -45.87 0.34
CA LEU A 2 -5.39 -45.17 0.94
C LEU A 2 -4.07 -45.14 0.10
N ILE A 3 -3.32 -44.07 -0.12
CA ILE A 3 -3.07 -42.83 0.66
C ILE A 3 -2.59 -41.74 -0.32
N LEU A 4 -3.22 -40.57 -0.30
CA LEU A 4 -2.64 -39.34 -0.85
C LEU A 4 -1.55 -38.86 0.10
N LEU A 5 -0.29 -38.92 -0.31
CA LEU A 5 0.82 -38.32 0.42
C LEU A 5 0.72 -36.79 0.30
N SER A 6 0.22 -36.17 1.37
CA SER A 6 0.31 -34.73 1.60
C SER A 6 1.78 -34.32 1.69
N LEU A 7 2.27 -33.61 0.68
CA LEU A 7 3.55 -32.90 0.78
C LEU A 7 3.39 -31.75 1.79
N PRO A 8 4.27 -31.64 2.80
CA PRO A 8 4.20 -30.53 3.72
C PRO A 8 4.65 -29.26 2.99
N PHE A 9 3.76 -28.26 2.96
CA PHE A 9 4.12 -26.88 2.64
C PHE A 9 5.11 -26.38 3.70
N ALA A 10 6.40 -26.53 3.43
CA ALA A 10 7.44 -25.89 4.20
C ALA A 10 7.37 -24.38 3.94
N PHE A 11 6.74 -23.63 4.84
CA PHE A 11 6.87 -22.18 4.89
C PHE A 11 8.32 -21.85 5.25
N ALA A 12 9.16 -21.68 4.24
CA ALA A 12 10.48 -21.09 4.41
C ALA A 12 10.28 -19.64 4.89
N THR A 13 10.57 -19.38 6.16
CA THR A 13 10.65 -18.05 6.74
C THR A 13 11.87 -17.33 6.16
N SER A 14 11.75 -16.80 4.94
CA SER A 14 12.70 -15.84 4.41
C SER A 14 12.18 -14.45 4.73
N SER A 15 12.69 -13.89 5.83
CA SER A 15 12.63 -12.46 6.14
C SER A 15 13.23 -11.69 4.98
N ALA A 16 12.38 -11.21 4.08
CA ALA A 16 12.77 -10.35 2.97
C ALA A 16 13.05 -8.94 3.54
N PHE A 17 14.29 -8.72 3.99
CA PHE A 17 14.77 -7.40 4.38
C PHE A 17 14.77 -6.48 3.14
N ILE A 18 13.89 -5.49 3.12
CA ILE A 18 13.94 -4.39 2.14
C ILE A 18 14.79 -3.27 2.75
N LEU A 19 16.10 -3.49 2.78
CA LEU A 19 17.16 -2.55 2.39
C LEU A 19 18.52 -3.24 2.64
N ASP A 20 19.36 -3.33 1.60
CA ASP A 20 20.80 -3.52 1.79
C ASP A 20 21.41 -2.17 2.17
N THR A 21 21.45 -1.86 3.47
CA THR A 21 22.45 -0.94 4.03
C THR A 21 22.78 -1.38 5.44
N VAL A 22 23.94 -2.00 5.57
CA VAL A 22 24.64 -2.21 6.84
C VAL A 22 24.99 -0.86 7.42
N THR A 23 24.30 -0.43 8.48
CA THR A 23 24.99 0.01 9.70
C THR A 23 24.27 -0.54 10.91
N ASN A 24 25.06 -1.27 11.69
CA ASN A 24 24.74 -1.89 12.95
C ASN A 24 24.37 -0.84 14.01
N THR A 25 23.15 -0.30 13.93
CA THR A 25 22.46 0.25 15.09
C THR A 25 21.02 -0.22 15.02
N ARG A 26 20.60 -1.05 15.99
CA ARG A 26 19.18 -1.26 16.29
C ARG A 26 18.58 0.08 16.72
N LYS A 27 18.28 0.98 15.78
CA LYS A 27 17.35 2.08 16.03
C LYS A 27 15.96 1.47 15.93
N THR A 28 15.53 0.82 17.00
CA THR A 28 14.12 0.52 17.25
C THR A 28 13.41 1.86 17.46
N ILE A 29 13.10 2.56 16.36
CA ILE A 29 12.18 3.69 16.43
C ILE A 29 10.82 3.12 16.79
N SER A 30 10.23 3.65 17.85
CA SER A 30 8.83 3.41 18.14
C SER A 30 7.99 4.29 17.22
N TYR A 31 7.15 3.65 16.40
CA TYR A 31 6.10 4.33 15.63
C TYR A 31 4.86 4.64 16.49
N ARG A 32 4.90 4.29 17.79
CA ARG A 32 3.88 4.65 18.78
C ARG A 32 3.82 6.18 18.87
N ASP A 33 2.60 6.72 18.77
CA ASP A 33 2.29 8.15 18.82
C ASP A 33 2.78 9.00 17.63
N ARG A 34 3.23 8.38 16.53
CA ARG A 34 3.59 9.10 15.28
C ARG A 34 2.44 9.11 14.28
N LYS A 35 2.37 10.17 13.47
CA LYS A 35 1.46 10.25 12.31
C LYS A 35 2.05 9.39 11.18
N ILE A 36 1.61 8.14 11.11
CA ILE A 36 2.11 7.12 10.16
C ILE A 36 1.54 7.36 8.76
N CYS A 37 0.26 7.73 8.66
CA CYS A 37 -0.41 8.09 7.42
C CYS A 37 -0.64 9.61 7.39
N ASN A 38 -0.34 10.26 6.26
CA ASN A 38 -0.52 11.71 6.12
C ASN A 38 -2.01 12.14 6.06
N ARG A 39 -2.94 11.20 5.86
CA ARG A 39 -4.38 11.48 5.88
C ARG A 39 -4.88 11.61 7.33
N GLY A 40 -4.91 12.84 7.83
CA GLY A 40 -5.65 13.14 9.05
C GLY A 40 -7.15 13.14 8.77
N ALA A 41 -7.98 12.67 9.71
CA ALA A 41 -9.45 12.80 9.66
C ALA A 41 -9.96 14.25 9.48
N PHE A 42 -9.06 15.24 9.52
CA PHE A 42 -9.31 16.67 9.49
C PHE A 42 -8.90 17.39 8.20
N GLU A 43 -8.30 16.74 7.20
CA GLU A 43 -7.99 17.44 5.93
C GLU A 43 -9.24 17.85 5.12
N TYR A 44 -10.42 17.31 5.45
CA TYR A 44 -11.70 17.83 4.97
C TYR A 44 -12.45 18.73 5.98
N LEU A 45 -11.90 18.99 7.17
CA LEU A 45 -12.55 19.79 8.23
C LEU A 45 -12.21 21.29 8.18
N LYS A 46 -11.67 21.78 7.06
CA LYS A 46 -11.41 23.22 6.88
C LYS A 46 -12.66 24.05 6.53
N TYR A 47 -13.82 23.43 6.31
CA TYR A 47 -15.10 24.14 6.23
C TYR A 47 -15.97 23.83 7.46
N ARG A 48 -16.06 24.81 8.35
CA ARG A 48 -16.88 24.75 9.56
C ARG A 48 -18.32 25.12 9.20
N LEU A 49 -19.25 24.17 9.41
CA LEU A 49 -20.67 24.29 9.82
C LEU A 49 -21.77 23.74 8.86
N LYS A 50 -21.87 22.41 8.68
CA LYS A 50 -23.14 21.61 8.74
C LYS A 50 -22.88 20.08 8.75
N LYS A 51 -22.46 19.61 9.92
CA LYS A 51 -21.68 18.38 10.20
C LYS A 51 -22.28 16.98 9.90
N ARG A 52 -23.36 16.85 9.12
CA ARG A 52 -23.92 15.50 8.80
C ARG A 52 -24.30 15.32 7.34
N TYR A 53 -24.87 16.33 6.71
CA TYR A 53 -25.32 16.24 5.32
C TYR A 53 -24.16 16.40 4.32
N GLU A 54 -23.13 17.20 4.64
CA GLU A 54 -21.96 17.37 3.76
C GLU A 54 -21.00 16.18 3.75
N VAL A 55 -20.79 15.49 4.88
CA VAL A 55 -20.01 14.23 4.90
C VAL A 55 -20.64 13.19 3.99
N ILE A 56 -21.98 13.13 3.96
CA ILE A 56 -22.74 12.25 3.07
C ILE A 56 -22.62 12.71 1.60
N LEU A 57 -22.51 14.01 1.32
CA LEU A 57 -22.36 14.57 -0.04
C LEU A 57 -20.94 14.40 -0.59
N VAL A 58 -19.89 14.65 0.20
CA VAL A 58 -18.48 14.46 -0.20
C VAL A 58 -18.20 12.98 -0.52
N LEU A 59 -18.72 12.05 0.28
CA LEU A 59 -18.67 10.61 -0.01
C LEU A 59 -19.44 10.21 -1.28
N ASN A 60 -20.38 11.06 -1.74
CA ASN A 60 -21.19 10.79 -2.93
C ASN A 60 -20.55 11.33 -4.22
N GLU A 61 -19.70 12.37 -4.12
CA GLU A 61 -18.98 12.97 -5.24
C GLU A 61 -17.64 12.27 -5.54
N HIS A 62 -17.03 11.63 -4.53
CA HIS A 62 -15.69 11.05 -4.58
C HIS A 62 -15.73 9.57 -4.23
N LYS A 63 -16.32 8.78 -5.14
CA LYS A 63 -16.42 7.32 -5.02
C LYS A 63 -16.15 6.64 -6.35
N TRP A 64 -15.76 5.38 -6.28
CA TRP A 64 -15.71 4.52 -7.45
C TRP A 64 -17.13 4.17 -7.92
N TYR A 65 -17.42 4.43 -9.20
CA TYR A 65 -18.73 4.13 -9.80
C TYR A 65 -18.83 2.70 -10.35
N THR A 66 -17.73 1.93 -10.29
CA THR A 66 -17.65 0.53 -10.71
C THR A 66 -17.21 -0.33 -9.53
N GLY A 67 -17.77 -1.54 -9.44
CA GLY A 67 -17.33 -2.56 -8.49
C GLY A 67 -16.10 -3.34 -8.97
N THR A 68 -15.72 -3.23 -10.24
CA THR A 68 -14.46 -3.81 -10.76
C THR A 68 -13.46 -2.70 -10.96
N LEU A 69 -12.43 -2.71 -10.12
CA LEU A 69 -11.31 -1.77 -10.13
C LEU A 69 -10.03 -2.50 -10.56
N SER A 70 -9.03 -1.72 -10.93
CA SER A 70 -7.72 -2.22 -11.36
C SER A 70 -6.61 -1.55 -10.58
N TRP A 71 -5.50 -2.26 -10.38
CA TRP A 71 -4.32 -1.73 -9.70
C TRP A 71 -3.06 -2.12 -10.49
N SER A 72 -2.03 -1.30 -10.37
CA SER A 72 -0.76 -1.49 -11.05
C SER A 72 0.38 -1.21 -10.10
N PHE A 73 1.20 -2.23 -9.86
CA PHE A 73 2.42 -2.10 -9.05
C PHE A 73 3.65 -1.91 -9.94
N ARG A 74 4.38 -0.83 -9.70
CA ARG A 74 5.57 -0.44 -10.46
C ARG A 74 6.75 -0.09 -9.57
N ASP A 75 7.90 0.05 -10.21
CA ASP A 75 9.17 0.48 -9.63
C ASP A 75 9.89 1.47 -10.56
N PRO A 76 9.30 2.64 -10.86
CA PRO A 76 9.93 3.65 -11.73
C PRO A 76 11.19 4.28 -11.09
N PHE A 77 11.37 4.13 -9.78
CA PHE A 77 12.51 4.66 -9.02
C PHE A 77 13.61 3.62 -8.75
N HIS A 78 13.49 2.41 -9.32
CA HIS A 78 14.48 1.33 -9.21
C HIS A 78 14.86 0.98 -7.76
N LEU A 79 13.90 1.01 -6.85
CA LEU A 79 14.11 0.68 -5.44
C LEU A 79 14.25 -0.84 -5.22
N PHE A 80 13.68 -1.65 -6.11
CA PHE A 80 13.81 -3.10 -6.06
C PHE A 80 15.01 -3.57 -6.88
N LYS A 81 16.16 -3.71 -6.22
CA LYS A 81 17.37 -4.28 -6.85
C LYS A 81 17.27 -5.78 -7.17
N ASN A 82 16.27 -6.47 -6.63
CA ASN A 82 16.11 -7.92 -6.75
C ASN A 82 14.67 -8.26 -7.13
N ASP A 83 14.49 -8.97 -8.25
CA ASP A 83 13.18 -9.35 -8.79
C ASP A 83 12.37 -10.21 -7.82
N ARG A 84 13.04 -11.07 -7.04
CA ARG A 84 12.38 -11.86 -6.00
C ARG A 84 11.73 -10.97 -4.95
N LYS A 85 12.36 -9.86 -4.56
CA LYS A 85 11.78 -8.91 -3.59
C LYS A 85 10.56 -8.21 -4.18
N PHE A 86 10.65 -7.78 -5.44
CA PHE A 86 9.53 -7.16 -6.16
C PHE A 86 8.32 -8.10 -6.22
N VAL A 87 8.52 -9.37 -6.60
CA VAL A 87 7.45 -10.38 -6.67
C VAL A 87 6.83 -10.65 -5.30
N ILE A 88 7.63 -10.74 -4.25
CA ILE A 88 7.13 -10.93 -2.89
C ILE A 88 6.26 -9.76 -2.44
N VAL A 89 6.72 -8.52 -2.66
CA VAL A 89 5.92 -7.32 -2.32
C VAL A 89 4.65 -7.25 -3.15
N LYS A 90 4.72 -7.53 -4.45
CA LYS A 90 3.54 -7.59 -5.32
C LYS A 90 2.50 -8.58 -4.78
N ASN A 91 2.92 -9.75 -4.31
CA ASN A 91 2.02 -10.73 -3.69
C ASN A 91 1.39 -10.21 -2.39
N VAL A 92 2.16 -9.51 -1.54
CA VAL A 92 1.61 -8.86 -0.33
C VAL A 92 0.54 -7.84 -0.68
N LEU A 93 0.78 -6.99 -1.68
CA LEU A 93 -0.18 -6.00 -2.17
C LEU A 93 -1.43 -6.67 -2.74
N GLN A 94 -1.26 -7.72 -3.54
CA GLN A 94 -2.37 -8.51 -4.08
C GLN A 94 -3.26 -9.07 -2.97
N GLN A 95 -2.66 -9.67 -1.93
CA GLN A 95 -3.42 -10.17 -0.77
C GLN A 95 -4.17 -9.07 -0.02
N ALA A 96 -3.64 -7.83 0.01
CA ALA A 96 -4.33 -6.71 0.62
C ALA A 96 -5.58 -6.30 -0.17
N PHE A 97 -5.50 -6.24 -1.50
CA PHE A 97 -6.68 -6.05 -2.36
C PHE A 97 -7.69 -7.19 -2.23
N GLU A 98 -7.23 -8.45 -2.19
CA GLU A 98 -8.08 -9.62 -2.00
C GLU A 98 -8.82 -9.57 -0.66
N LYS A 99 -8.20 -9.08 0.41
CA LYS A 99 -8.87 -8.89 1.71
C LYS A 99 -10.06 -7.92 1.63
N TRP A 100 -9.91 -6.82 0.90
CA TRP A 100 -11.02 -5.90 0.64
C TRP A 100 -12.12 -6.53 -0.22
N SER A 101 -11.74 -7.26 -1.27
CA SER A 101 -12.68 -7.99 -2.12
C SER A 101 -13.51 -9.00 -1.31
N ASN A 102 -12.83 -9.83 -0.50
CA ASN A 102 -13.46 -10.82 0.35
C ASN A 102 -14.38 -10.18 1.40
N SER A 103 -13.94 -9.11 2.04
CA SER A 103 -14.73 -8.40 3.07
C SER A 103 -15.98 -7.74 2.49
N SER A 104 -15.91 -7.27 1.24
CA SER A 104 -17.03 -6.73 0.49
C SER A 104 -17.95 -7.81 -0.12
N ARG A 105 -17.68 -9.10 0.13
CA ARG A 105 -18.41 -10.24 -0.46
C ARG A 105 -18.47 -10.20 -1.99
N GLY A 106 -17.38 -9.75 -2.62
CA GLY A 106 -17.27 -9.64 -4.08
C GLY A 106 -17.97 -8.41 -4.69
N ALA A 107 -18.49 -7.49 -3.88
CA ALA A 107 -18.98 -6.20 -4.38
C ALA A 107 -17.83 -5.34 -4.97
N LEU A 108 -16.62 -5.52 -4.44
CA LEU A 108 -15.38 -4.99 -5.00
C LEU A 108 -14.53 -6.14 -5.55
N LEU A 109 -14.08 -5.98 -6.80
CA LEU A 109 -13.16 -6.87 -7.51
C LEU A 109 -11.95 -6.06 -7.97
N PHE A 110 -10.77 -6.66 -7.90
CA PHE A 110 -9.51 -5.99 -8.24
C PHE A 110 -8.77 -6.77 -9.32
N LYS A 111 -8.43 -6.10 -10.43
CA LYS A 111 -7.63 -6.65 -11.51
C LYS A 111 -6.21 -6.10 -11.46
N ASP A 112 -5.22 -6.98 -11.46
CA ASP A 112 -3.82 -6.61 -11.60
C ASP A 112 -3.51 -6.25 -13.06
N LEU A 113 -3.14 -5.00 -13.29
CA LEU A 113 -2.67 -4.46 -14.58
C LEU A 113 -1.19 -4.04 -14.50
N SER A 114 -0.44 -4.56 -13.53
CA SER A 114 0.98 -4.25 -13.40
C SER A 114 1.72 -4.64 -14.70
N PRO A 115 2.56 -3.74 -15.24
CA PRO A 115 3.25 -3.96 -16.51
C PRO A 115 4.37 -5.02 -16.37
N SER A 116 4.71 -5.68 -17.48
CA SER A 116 5.89 -6.55 -17.55
C SER A 116 7.18 -5.75 -17.32
N ASP A 117 7.27 -4.55 -17.91
CA ASP A 117 8.29 -3.57 -17.58
C ASP A 117 7.83 -2.74 -16.37
N ARG A 118 8.32 -3.12 -15.19
CA ARG A 118 7.97 -2.44 -13.93
C ARG A 118 8.45 -0.99 -13.85
N THR A 119 9.30 -0.53 -14.77
CA THR A 119 9.86 0.83 -14.74
C THR A 119 9.01 1.82 -15.54
N THR A 120 7.93 1.34 -16.17
CA THR A 120 6.95 2.15 -16.90
C THR A 120 6.45 3.33 -16.04
N GLY A 121 6.37 4.52 -16.64
CA GLY A 121 5.97 5.73 -15.93
C GLY A 121 4.52 5.69 -15.41
N THR A 122 3.56 5.29 -16.23
CA THR A 122 2.13 5.29 -15.89
C THR A 122 1.41 4.05 -16.44
N THR A 123 0.22 3.77 -15.92
CA THR A 123 -0.70 2.76 -16.47
C THR A 123 -2.13 3.26 -16.43
N ASP A 124 -3.02 2.61 -17.18
CA ASP A 124 -4.46 2.89 -17.19
C ASP A 124 -5.22 2.27 -15.99
N ALA A 125 -4.49 1.85 -14.94
CA ALA A 125 -5.09 1.25 -13.75
C ALA A 125 -5.80 2.30 -12.87
N ASN A 126 -6.82 1.88 -12.13
CA ASN A 126 -7.50 2.76 -11.17
C ASN A 126 -6.64 3.09 -9.96
N PHE A 127 -5.73 2.18 -9.57
CA PHE A 127 -4.79 2.39 -8.48
C PHE A 127 -3.35 2.30 -8.97
N ASP A 128 -2.62 3.40 -8.84
CA ASP A 128 -1.18 3.49 -9.05
C ASP A 128 -0.45 3.16 -7.74
N VAL A 129 0.30 2.06 -7.74
CA VAL A 129 0.98 1.56 -6.53
C VAL A 129 2.49 1.55 -6.77
N LEU A 130 3.24 2.26 -5.92
CA LEU A 130 4.70 2.30 -6.01
C LEU A 130 5.37 2.60 -4.67
N PHE A 131 6.68 2.38 -4.63
CA PHE A 131 7.54 2.88 -3.56
C PHE A 131 8.35 4.05 -4.09
N ALA A 132 8.48 5.11 -3.30
CA ALA A 132 9.29 6.27 -3.66
C ALA A 132 9.96 6.88 -2.44
N LYS A 133 10.89 7.81 -2.64
CA LYS A 133 11.55 8.54 -1.55
C LYS A 133 11.42 10.04 -1.80
N TYR A 134 11.21 10.80 -0.74
CA TYR A 134 11.11 12.26 -0.79
C TYR A 134 10.12 12.74 -1.87
N ALA A 135 10.48 13.73 -2.69
CA ALA A 135 9.64 14.19 -3.79
C ALA A 135 9.60 13.16 -4.93
N HIS A 136 8.39 12.77 -5.35
CA HIS A 136 8.20 11.64 -6.26
C HIS A 136 7.07 11.82 -7.29
N GLY A 137 6.78 13.08 -7.66
CA GLY A 137 5.92 13.38 -8.81
C GLY A 137 4.44 13.64 -8.48
N ASP A 138 4.05 13.54 -7.22
CA ASP A 138 2.76 14.03 -6.72
C ASP A 138 2.94 15.23 -5.77
N LYS A 139 1.85 15.65 -5.10
CA LYS A 139 1.83 16.83 -4.23
C LYS A 139 2.28 16.53 -2.79
N GLU A 140 2.55 15.27 -2.45
CA GLU A 140 2.83 14.81 -1.08
C GLU A 140 4.22 14.17 -1.03
N SER A 141 5.25 14.96 -0.76
CA SER A 141 6.60 14.40 -0.62
C SER A 141 6.74 13.60 0.69
N PHE A 142 7.45 12.46 0.65
CA PHE A 142 7.86 11.76 1.87
C PHE A 142 8.95 12.55 2.62
N ASP A 143 9.08 12.27 3.92
CA ASP A 143 10.01 12.95 4.83
C ASP A 143 11.22 12.08 5.21
N GLY A 144 11.31 10.87 4.66
CA GLY A 144 12.37 9.92 4.96
C GLY A 144 12.08 9.12 6.22
N PHE A 145 13.11 8.47 6.76
CA PHE A 145 12.93 7.45 7.79
C PHE A 145 12.29 7.95 9.10
N GLY A 146 11.22 7.29 9.54
CA GLY A 146 10.57 7.43 10.84
C GLY A 146 9.42 8.45 10.88
N GLY A 147 8.93 8.86 9.72
CA GLY A 147 7.91 9.89 9.52
C GLY A 147 6.64 9.35 8.86
N ILE A 148 6.22 9.99 7.76
CA ILE A 148 5.12 9.56 6.91
C ILE A 148 5.56 8.30 6.16
N VAL A 149 4.93 7.17 6.45
CA VAL A 149 5.36 5.88 5.88
C VAL A 149 4.66 5.58 4.56
N ALA A 150 3.48 6.15 4.35
CA ALA A 150 2.67 5.96 3.16
C ALA A 150 1.61 7.06 3.05
N HIS A 151 1.09 7.22 1.85
CA HIS A 151 -0.11 8.01 1.57
C HIS A 151 -0.93 7.39 0.45
N SER A 152 -2.18 7.83 0.36
CA SER A 152 -3.11 7.38 -0.67
C SER A 152 -4.08 8.48 -1.08
N GLY A 153 -4.49 8.47 -2.34
CA GLY A 153 -5.50 9.35 -2.94
C GLY A 153 -6.91 8.90 -2.61
N TYR A 154 -7.79 9.76 -2.11
CA TYR A 154 -9.22 9.41 -2.04
C TYR A 154 -9.77 9.17 -3.46
N PRO A 155 -10.86 8.40 -3.63
CA PRO A 155 -11.44 8.21 -4.96
C PRO A 155 -11.74 9.56 -5.64
N ILE A 156 -11.48 9.76 -6.92
CA ILE A 156 -10.97 8.80 -7.92
C ILE A 156 -9.48 8.97 -8.20
N GLU A 157 -8.72 9.62 -7.31
CA GLU A 157 -7.29 9.91 -7.53
C GLU A 157 -6.47 8.62 -7.72
N GLY A 158 -6.74 7.62 -6.88
CA GLY A 158 -6.20 6.28 -7.11
C GLY A 158 -4.68 6.18 -6.96
N ILE A 159 -4.05 6.99 -6.10
CA ILE A 159 -2.63 6.84 -5.77
C ILE A 159 -2.48 6.06 -4.46
N ILE A 160 -1.50 5.15 -4.37
CA ILE A 160 -1.13 4.44 -3.14
C ILE A 160 0.39 4.31 -3.12
N HIS A 161 1.06 5.22 -2.41
CA HIS A 161 2.52 5.29 -2.40
C HIS A 161 3.06 4.96 -1.01
N PHE A 162 4.19 4.26 -0.98
CA PHE A 162 4.91 3.87 0.23
C PHE A 162 6.28 4.55 0.26
N ASP A 163 6.73 5.04 1.41
CA ASP A 163 8.07 5.59 1.55
C ASP A 163 9.11 4.46 1.51
N GLY A 164 9.92 4.44 0.46
CA GLY A 164 11.04 3.52 0.30
C GLY A 164 12.21 3.78 1.25
N SER A 165 12.16 4.84 2.06
CA SER A 165 13.13 5.15 3.12
C SER A 165 12.84 4.38 4.40
N GLU A 166 11.63 3.81 4.53
CA GLU A 166 11.21 3.02 5.68
C GLU A 166 11.76 1.60 5.66
N TYR A 167 11.91 1.01 6.85
CA TYR A 167 12.23 -0.40 6.98
C TYR A 167 10.96 -1.24 6.94
N TRP A 168 10.66 -1.81 5.78
CA TRP A 168 9.49 -2.64 5.56
C TRP A 168 9.71 -4.10 5.95
N SER A 169 8.70 -4.66 6.62
CA SER A 169 8.55 -6.05 6.97
C SER A 169 7.29 -6.61 6.31
N ILE A 170 7.37 -7.87 5.85
CA ILE A 170 6.21 -8.61 5.32
C ILE A 170 5.68 -9.65 6.31
N ASP A 171 6.35 -9.84 7.44
CA ASP A 171 6.00 -10.79 8.50
C ASP A 171 5.70 -10.11 9.85
N GLY A 172 5.88 -8.80 9.93
CA GLY A 172 5.68 -7.98 11.12
C GLY A 172 6.75 -8.15 12.19
N ARG A 173 7.86 -8.87 11.91
CA ARG A 173 8.88 -9.17 12.93
C ARG A 173 9.89 -8.05 13.10
N ASN A 174 10.35 -7.46 12.00
CA ASN A 174 11.43 -6.47 11.99
C ASN A 174 11.14 -5.34 11.00
N GLY A 175 10.57 -4.23 11.49
CA GLY A 175 10.20 -3.08 10.69
C GLY A 175 8.69 -2.83 10.66
N LEU A 176 8.25 -1.91 9.81
CA LEU A 176 6.85 -1.59 9.56
C LEU A 176 6.19 -2.72 8.77
N ASP A 177 5.04 -3.19 9.25
CA ASP A 177 4.32 -4.29 8.61
C ASP A 177 3.57 -3.79 7.37
N LEU A 178 4.14 -4.08 6.19
CA LEU A 178 3.59 -3.70 4.90
C LEU A 178 2.17 -4.25 4.71
N ARG A 179 1.83 -5.41 5.29
CA ARG A 179 0.50 -6.01 5.13
C ARG A 179 -0.59 -5.12 5.70
N TYR A 180 -0.33 -4.52 6.86
CA TYR A 180 -1.29 -3.65 7.54
C TYR A 180 -1.32 -2.25 6.94
N VAL A 181 -0.15 -1.68 6.60
CA VAL A 181 -0.10 -0.36 5.98
C VAL A 181 -0.75 -0.39 4.60
N ALA A 182 -0.46 -1.39 3.77
CA ALA A 182 -1.12 -1.53 2.46
C ALA A 182 -2.64 -1.68 2.61
N LEU A 183 -3.10 -2.49 3.55
CA LEU A 183 -4.54 -2.64 3.80
C LEU A 183 -5.19 -1.30 4.20
N HIS A 184 -4.51 -0.50 5.03
CA HIS A 184 -4.96 0.80 5.48
C HIS A 184 -5.05 1.82 4.33
N GLU A 185 -3.99 1.96 3.54
CA GLU A 185 -3.96 2.92 2.43
C GLU A 185 -4.93 2.54 1.30
N ILE A 186 -5.12 1.25 1.03
CA ILE A 186 -6.18 0.81 0.10
C ILE A 186 -7.56 1.23 0.63
N GLY A 187 -7.79 1.21 1.95
CA GLY A 187 -9.02 1.69 2.56
C GLY A 187 -9.29 3.16 2.23
N HIS A 188 -8.30 4.03 2.44
CA HIS A 188 -8.39 5.43 2.02
C HIS A 188 -8.66 5.59 0.52
N ALA A 189 -8.01 4.78 -0.32
CA ALA A 189 -8.21 4.81 -1.77
C ALA A 189 -9.59 4.30 -2.23
N LEU A 190 -10.32 3.58 -1.37
CA LEU A 190 -11.69 3.12 -1.62
C LEU A 190 -12.75 4.10 -1.10
N GLY A 191 -12.39 4.98 -0.16
CA GLY A 191 -13.30 5.90 0.56
C GLY A 191 -13.93 5.27 1.81
#